data_AF-A0AAT9LPC9-F1
#
_entry.id   AF-A0AAT9LPC9-F1
#
_cell.length_a   1.000
_cell.length_b   1.000
_cell.length_c   1.000
_cell.angle_alpha   90.00
_cell.angle_beta   90.00
_cell.angle_gamma   90.00
#
_symmetry.space_group_name_H-M   'P 1'
#
loop_
_entity.id
_entity.type
_entity.pdbx_description
1 polymer ?
#
loop_
_entity_poly.entity_id
_entity_poly.type
_entity_poly.pdbx_seq_one_letter_code
_entity_poly.pdbx_strand_id
1 'polypeptide(L)'
;MHRRSDNSGSGNHIGAVQRAVGRVDQFQQRHEAVAIPVAVARKFAEDQSINLAGMIAFWAFFSVFPLLLVFVTLLGFLLPADIKSRVLEHVASMLPLVDSSALNGLTGSWWALLLGLVSALWSGLAVVRTIEIAFNAVWGIPYANRPGLPVRVLRGLGVLATIGLGLVASTVVTGFVSGESTGIDLGWPGRVAGFVVAVVLDVGLFVAAFRILTNREITTRQVLPGAVLSGVLFWVLQSLSSLIISRQLHNVQTIYGQFATVITILWWFYLQGVITLLGAQLNVVLTERLHPRGLRGPPDTEADQRAYDAWITRMWKVPCWHGKKDCVDTHIACRRIYDQPARSDGVRVLVDRVWPRGVRKKDAHLDEWLREVAPSNELRRWYGHDPERFAEFRRRYLAELQDPQRRESTQHLCSLARTQDLTLLTATRDVEHSQAAVLAEWLGHSRSRSN
;
A
#
# COMPACT_ATOMS: atom_id res chain seq x y z
N MET A 1 7.07 3.21 -58.46
CA MET A 1 6.79 1.89 -57.83
C MET A 1 6.50 2.10 -56.35
N HIS A 2 5.24 1.99 -55.90
CA HIS A 2 4.91 1.94 -54.48
C HIS A 2 4.83 0.48 -54.02
N ARG A 3 5.72 0.05 -53.12
CA ARG A 3 5.51 -1.18 -52.33
C ARG A 3 4.73 -0.80 -51.08
N ARG A 4 3.44 -1.17 -51.02
CA ARG A 4 2.75 -1.35 -49.74
C ARG A 4 3.41 -2.53 -49.04
N SER A 5 3.99 -2.30 -47.86
CA SER A 5 4.30 -3.39 -46.94
C SER A 5 3.00 -3.85 -46.27
N ASP A 6 2.63 -5.09 -46.50
CA ASP A 6 1.51 -5.73 -45.83
C ASP A 6 1.86 -5.93 -44.34
N ASN A 7 1.20 -5.19 -43.45
CA ASN A 7 1.31 -5.37 -42.00
C ASN A 7 -0.03 -5.85 -41.41
N SER A 8 -0.70 -6.73 -42.15
CA SER A 8 -2.03 -7.27 -41.85
C SER A 8 -2.03 -8.42 -40.82
N GLY A 9 -0.86 -8.98 -40.49
CA GLY A 9 -0.74 -10.12 -39.55
C GLY A 9 -0.82 -9.74 -38.06
N SER A 10 -0.16 -8.67 -37.63
CA SER A 10 0.01 -8.37 -36.19
C SER A 10 -1.26 -7.83 -35.52
N GLY A 11 -2.03 -6.98 -36.22
CA GLY A 11 -3.24 -6.37 -35.68
C GLY A 11 -4.37 -7.36 -35.38
N ASN A 12 -4.43 -8.48 -36.11
CA ASN A 12 -5.54 -9.44 -35.99
C ASN A 12 -5.44 -10.27 -34.68
N HIS A 13 -4.22 -10.60 -34.24
CA HIS A 13 -3.98 -11.28 -32.95
C HIS A 13 -4.24 -10.36 -31.76
N ILE A 14 -3.77 -9.10 -31.80
CA ILE A 14 -4.06 -8.11 -30.75
C ILE A 14 -5.57 -7.89 -30.64
N GLY A 15 -6.26 -7.77 -31.78
CA GLY A 15 -7.71 -7.68 -31.85
C GLY A 15 -8.47 -8.94 -31.39
N ALA A 16 -7.83 -10.11 -31.32
CA ALA A 16 -8.42 -11.38 -30.86
C ALA A 16 -8.13 -11.69 -29.36
N VAL A 17 -7.06 -11.11 -28.80
CA VAL A 17 -6.81 -11.05 -27.35
C VAL A 17 -7.66 -9.95 -26.71
N GLN A 18 -7.74 -8.78 -27.36
CA GLN A 18 -8.95 -7.94 -27.32
C GLN A 18 -10.14 -8.72 -27.91
N ARG A 19 -11.39 -8.27 -27.75
CA ARG A 19 -12.59 -9.13 -27.79
C ARG A 19 -12.56 -10.27 -26.74
N ALA A 20 -11.61 -11.21 -26.72
CA ALA A 20 -11.56 -12.31 -25.75
C ALA A 20 -11.50 -11.84 -24.28
N VAL A 21 -10.54 -10.97 -23.93
CA VAL A 21 -10.49 -10.31 -22.61
C VAL A 21 -11.80 -9.58 -22.29
N GLY A 22 -12.48 -9.03 -23.30
CA GLY A 22 -13.75 -8.31 -23.12
C GLY A 22 -14.95 -9.21 -22.86
N ARG A 23 -14.93 -10.46 -23.35
CA ARG A 23 -15.93 -11.48 -22.99
C ARG A 23 -15.72 -11.94 -21.55
N VAL A 24 -14.47 -12.12 -21.12
CA VAL A 24 -14.13 -12.47 -19.73
C VAL A 24 -14.50 -11.35 -18.78
N ASP A 25 -14.18 -10.10 -19.14
CA ASP A 25 -14.54 -8.88 -18.41
C ASP A 25 -16.06 -8.75 -18.27
N GLN A 26 -16.82 -8.81 -19.37
CA GLN A 26 -18.29 -8.77 -19.33
C GLN A 26 -18.91 -9.96 -18.57
N PHE A 27 -18.29 -11.15 -18.60
CA PHE A 27 -18.74 -12.30 -17.82
C PHE A 27 -18.51 -12.09 -16.32
N GLN A 28 -17.33 -11.59 -15.94
CA GLN A 28 -16.96 -11.25 -14.56
C GLN A 28 -17.85 -10.14 -14.00
N GLN A 29 -18.13 -9.09 -14.77
CA GLN A 29 -19.01 -7.98 -14.36
C GLN A 29 -20.45 -8.43 -14.10
N ARG A 30 -20.90 -9.52 -14.73
CA ARG A 30 -22.24 -10.10 -14.54
C ARG A 30 -22.34 -11.10 -13.38
N HIS A 31 -21.22 -11.63 -12.89
CA HIS A 31 -21.21 -12.68 -11.87
C HIS A 31 -20.38 -12.25 -10.66
N GLU A 32 -21.04 -11.83 -9.58
CA GLU A 32 -20.41 -11.32 -8.36
C GLU A 32 -19.35 -12.28 -7.77
N ALA A 33 -19.62 -13.59 -7.82
CA ALA A 33 -18.70 -14.63 -7.37
C ALA A 33 -17.34 -14.66 -8.11
N VAL A 34 -17.30 -14.16 -9.35
CA VAL A 34 -16.06 -13.99 -10.15
C VAL A 34 -15.52 -12.56 -10.03
N ALA A 35 -16.40 -11.58 -9.86
CA ALA A 35 -16.06 -10.18 -9.64
C ALA A 35 -15.17 -9.97 -8.41
N ILE A 36 -15.52 -10.60 -7.28
CA ILE A 36 -14.80 -10.42 -6.01
C ILE A 36 -13.35 -10.94 -6.09
N PRO A 37 -13.04 -12.20 -6.51
CA PRO A 37 -11.66 -12.66 -6.67
C PRO A 37 -10.84 -11.81 -7.65
N VAL A 38 -11.44 -11.36 -8.76
CA VAL A 38 -10.75 -10.49 -9.73
C VAL A 38 -10.45 -9.11 -9.14
N ALA A 39 -11.39 -8.51 -8.40
CA ALA A 39 -11.17 -7.26 -7.69
C ALA A 39 -10.08 -7.37 -6.62
N VAL A 40 -10.05 -8.48 -5.87
CA VAL A 40 -8.99 -8.78 -4.89
C VAL A 40 -7.64 -8.94 -5.58
N ALA A 41 -7.55 -9.71 -6.67
CA ALA A 41 -6.30 -9.90 -7.41
C ALA A 41 -5.77 -8.58 -8.02
N ARG A 42 -6.66 -7.77 -8.62
CA ARG A 42 -6.31 -6.44 -9.16
C ARG A 42 -5.78 -5.52 -8.05
N LYS A 43 -6.50 -5.41 -6.92
CA LYS A 43 -6.06 -4.58 -5.79
C LYS A 43 -4.77 -5.09 -5.13
N PHE A 44 -4.59 -6.41 -5.03
CA PHE A 44 -3.36 -7.03 -4.51
C PHE A 44 -2.12 -6.65 -5.35
N ALA A 45 -2.28 -6.56 -6.67
CA ALA A 45 -1.25 -6.06 -7.59
C ALA A 45 -1.06 -4.53 -7.50
N GLU A 46 -2.14 -3.75 -7.50
CA GLU A 46 -2.12 -2.28 -7.40
C GLU A 46 -1.41 -1.80 -6.12
N ASP A 47 -1.67 -2.44 -4.97
CA ASP A 47 -1.03 -2.12 -3.67
C ASP A 47 0.39 -2.71 -3.53
N GLN A 48 0.94 -3.37 -4.55
CA GLN A 48 2.22 -4.09 -4.52
C GLN A 48 2.34 -5.09 -3.36
N SER A 49 1.26 -5.85 -3.09
CA SER A 49 1.17 -6.72 -1.90
C SER A 49 2.23 -7.83 -1.87
N ILE A 50 2.80 -8.20 -3.03
CA ILE A 50 3.98 -9.09 -3.15
C ILE A 50 5.19 -8.52 -2.42
N ASN A 51 5.50 -7.23 -2.63
CA ASN A 51 6.64 -6.55 -2.01
C ASN A 51 6.44 -6.44 -0.48
N LEU A 52 5.20 -6.18 -0.05
CA LEU A 52 4.82 -6.15 1.36
C LEU A 52 4.96 -7.55 2.02
N ALA A 53 4.52 -8.62 1.35
CA ALA A 53 4.71 -9.99 1.82
C ALA A 53 6.21 -10.35 1.95
N GLY A 54 7.05 -9.91 1.01
CA GLY A 54 8.51 -10.05 1.10
C GLY A 54 9.09 -9.35 2.34
N MET A 55 8.62 -8.14 2.66
CA MET A 55 9.06 -7.42 3.86
C MET A 55 8.61 -8.11 5.16
N ILE A 56 7.38 -8.66 5.20
CA ILE A 56 6.88 -9.46 6.33
C ILE A 56 7.78 -10.70 6.51
N ALA A 57 8.06 -11.43 5.42
CA ALA A 57 8.84 -12.66 5.46
C ALA A 57 10.28 -12.45 5.93
N PHE A 58 10.93 -11.38 5.47
CA PHE A 58 12.28 -11.00 5.90
C PHE A 58 12.34 -10.80 7.42
N TRP A 59 11.44 -9.99 7.99
CA TRP A 59 11.43 -9.74 9.43
C TRP A 59 11.01 -10.97 10.24
N ALA A 60 10.09 -11.79 9.73
CA ALA A 60 9.65 -13.02 10.39
C ALA A 60 10.75 -14.09 10.42
N PHE A 61 11.55 -14.21 9.35
CA PHE A 61 12.75 -15.04 9.34
C PHE A 61 13.83 -14.49 10.28
N PHE A 62 14.06 -13.17 10.26
CA PHE A 62 15.06 -12.52 11.11
C PHE A 62 14.76 -12.67 12.61
N SER A 63 13.49 -12.66 13.03
CA SER A 63 13.12 -12.81 14.45
C SER A 63 13.36 -14.21 15.02
N VAL A 64 13.56 -15.24 14.18
CA VAL A 64 13.87 -16.61 14.62
C VAL A 64 15.19 -16.66 15.39
N PHE A 65 16.24 -15.95 14.95
CA PHE A 65 17.57 -16.04 15.57
C PHE A 65 17.63 -15.43 16.98
N PRO A 66 17.08 -14.22 17.24
CA PRO A 66 16.94 -13.71 18.59
C PRO A 66 16.05 -14.57 19.49
N LEU A 67 14.94 -15.09 18.97
CA LEU A 67 14.03 -15.96 19.72
C LEU A 67 14.71 -17.28 20.12
N LEU A 68 15.50 -17.85 19.21
CA LEU A 68 16.36 -19.01 19.48
C LEU A 68 17.38 -18.71 20.58
N LEU A 69 18.03 -17.53 20.55
CA LEU A 69 19.00 -17.14 21.58
C LEU A 69 18.34 -17.05 22.96
N VAL A 70 17.14 -16.46 23.05
CA VAL A 70 16.33 -16.46 24.29
C VAL A 70 15.99 -17.89 24.72
N PHE A 71 15.54 -18.72 23.80
CA PHE A 71 15.15 -20.11 24.09
C PHE A 71 16.33 -20.93 24.63
N VAL A 72 17.48 -20.93 23.94
CA VAL A 72 18.67 -21.69 24.32
C VAL A 72 19.27 -21.19 25.64
N THR A 73 19.27 -19.88 25.87
CA THR A 73 19.75 -19.31 27.14
C THR A 73 18.82 -19.69 28.30
N LEU A 74 17.49 -19.60 28.13
CA LEU A 74 16.51 -20.04 29.12
C LEU A 74 16.59 -21.54 29.43
N LEU A 75 16.74 -22.41 28.42
CA LEU A 75 16.96 -23.85 28.65
C LEU A 75 18.17 -24.10 29.55
N GLY A 76 19.23 -23.29 29.41
CA GLY A 76 20.42 -23.35 30.26
C GLY A 76 20.19 -23.00 31.73
N PHE A 77 19.15 -22.25 32.05
CA PHE A 77 18.76 -21.93 33.44
C PHE A 77 17.67 -22.85 33.99
N LEU A 78 16.79 -23.37 33.12
CA LEU A 78 15.57 -24.07 33.52
C LEU A 78 15.69 -25.60 33.50
N LEU A 79 16.56 -26.20 32.67
CA LEU A 79 16.61 -27.64 32.46
C LEU A 79 17.90 -28.30 33.00
N PRO A 80 17.79 -29.51 33.60
CA PRO A 80 18.90 -30.41 33.85
C PRO A 80 19.72 -30.74 32.59
N ALA A 81 21.01 -31.02 32.76
CA ALA A 81 21.97 -31.14 31.65
C ALA A 81 21.66 -32.29 30.66
N ASP A 82 21.04 -33.37 31.13
CA ASP A 82 20.68 -34.58 30.39
C ASP A 82 19.44 -34.39 29.50
N ILE A 83 18.47 -33.58 29.93
CA ILE A 83 17.31 -33.19 29.11
C ILE A 83 17.73 -32.04 28.17
N LYS A 84 18.53 -31.08 28.68
CA LYS A 84 19.05 -29.94 27.91
C LYS A 84 19.77 -30.39 26.64
N SER A 85 20.69 -31.36 26.74
CA SER A 85 21.47 -31.82 25.58
C SER A 85 20.57 -32.39 24.46
N ARG A 86 19.60 -33.24 24.80
CA ARG A 86 18.62 -33.81 23.85
C ARG A 86 17.80 -32.73 23.15
N VAL A 87 17.33 -31.72 23.91
CA VAL A 87 16.57 -30.60 23.35
C VAL A 87 17.44 -29.76 22.41
N LEU A 88 18.68 -29.44 22.81
CA LEU A 88 19.61 -28.66 21.97
C LEU A 88 20.03 -29.41 20.70
N GLU A 89 20.23 -30.73 20.77
CA GLU A 89 20.51 -31.59 19.61
C GLU A 89 19.34 -31.60 18.63
N HIS A 90 18.11 -31.74 19.12
CA HIS A 90 16.92 -31.66 18.29
C HIS A 90 16.75 -30.26 17.64
N VAL A 91 16.99 -29.18 18.39
CA VAL A 91 16.93 -27.79 17.89
C VAL A 91 18.00 -27.51 16.84
N ALA A 92 19.24 -27.96 17.06
CA ALA A 92 20.32 -27.85 16.07
C ALA A 92 19.99 -28.61 14.79
N SER A 93 19.34 -29.78 14.89
CA SER A 93 18.89 -30.55 13.72
C SER A 93 17.88 -29.80 12.83
N MET A 94 17.10 -28.86 13.40
CA MET A 94 16.18 -28.00 12.64
C MET A 94 16.85 -26.77 12.00
N LEU A 95 18.02 -26.37 12.51
CA LEU A 95 18.72 -25.14 12.14
C LEU A 95 20.11 -25.45 11.60
N PRO A 96 20.24 -25.81 10.30
CA PRO A 96 21.48 -26.35 9.74
C PRO A 96 22.68 -25.37 9.72
N LEU A 97 22.49 -24.11 10.09
CA LEU A 97 23.56 -23.12 10.23
C LEU A 97 24.08 -22.99 11.68
N VAL A 98 23.59 -23.80 12.62
CA VAL A 98 23.82 -23.63 14.05
C VAL A 98 24.21 -24.97 14.70
N ASP A 99 25.50 -25.15 14.94
CA ASP A 99 26.01 -26.35 15.62
C ASP A 99 25.59 -26.43 17.09
N SER A 100 25.34 -27.64 17.57
CA SER A 100 24.99 -27.91 18.98
C SER A 100 26.11 -27.52 19.95
N SER A 101 27.37 -27.51 19.51
CA SER A 101 28.53 -27.01 20.26
C SER A 101 28.44 -25.50 20.52
N ALA A 102 28.10 -24.71 19.49
CA ALA A 102 27.89 -23.27 19.59
C ALA A 102 26.71 -22.93 20.50
N LEU A 103 25.61 -23.71 20.44
CA LEU A 103 24.48 -23.55 21.36
C LEU A 103 24.84 -23.82 22.82
N ASN A 104 25.60 -24.89 23.10
CA ASN A 104 25.98 -25.23 24.47
C ASN A 104 26.79 -24.11 25.15
N GLY A 105 27.68 -23.43 24.41
CA GLY A 105 28.47 -22.29 24.91
C GLY A 105 27.64 -21.05 25.29
N LEU A 106 26.38 -20.96 24.84
CA LEU A 106 25.46 -19.86 25.18
C LEU A 106 24.59 -20.17 26.41
N THR A 107 24.56 -21.42 26.88
CA THR A 107 23.66 -21.83 27.97
C THR A 107 24.04 -21.20 29.32
N GLY A 108 23.05 -20.68 30.05
CA GLY A 108 23.26 -20.11 31.39
C GLY A 108 23.94 -18.72 31.43
N SER A 109 24.18 -18.08 30.28
CA SER A 109 24.71 -16.71 30.24
C SER A 109 23.58 -15.67 30.36
N TRP A 110 23.55 -14.95 31.49
CA TRP A 110 22.55 -13.90 31.73
C TRP A 110 22.69 -12.72 30.76
N TRP A 111 23.90 -12.43 30.29
CA TRP A 111 24.16 -11.39 29.29
C TRP A 111 23.65 -11.80 27.91
N ALA A 112 23.81 -13.09 27.55
CA ALA A 112 23.24 -13.64 26.32
C ALA A 112 21.70 -13.65 26.37
N LEU A 113 21.11 -13.95 27.55
CA LEU A 113 19.66 -13.83 27.75
C LEU A 113 19.18 -12.38 27.61
N LEU A 114 19.88 -11.40 28.19
CA LEU A 114 19.54 -9.98 28.06
C LEU A 114 19.62 -9.50 26.60
N LEU A 115 20.71 -9.82 25.90
CA LEU A 115 20.88 -9.50 24.48
C LEU A 115 19.82 -10.19 23.62
N GLY A 116 19.52 -11.46 23.91
CA GLY A 116 18.44 -12.21 23.29
C GLY A 116 17.08 -11.54 23.48
N LEU A 117 16.70 -11.19 24.72
CA LEU A 117 15.40 -10.57 25.01
C LEU A 117 15.26 -9.21 24.32
N VAL A 118 16.29 -8.37 24.34
CA VAL A 118 16.27 -7.06 23.67
C VAL A 118 16.15 -7.22 22.15
N SER A 119 16.92 -8.13 21.54
CA SER A 119 16.88 -8.36 20.09
C SER A 119 15.63 -9.10 19.62
N ALA A 120 15.06 -10.00 20.44
CA ALA A 120 13.81 -10.69 20.18
C ALA A 120 12.61 -9.75 20.28
N LEU A 121 12.61 -8.87 21.29
CA LEU A 121 11.60 -7.82 21.41
C LEU A 121 11.68 -6.83 20.23
N TRP A 122 12.88 -6.39 19.87
CA TRP A 122 13.09 -5.47 18.75
C TRP A 122 12.65 -6.07 17.40
N SER A 123 13.06 -7.31 17.11
CA SER A 123 12.70 -8.01 15.86
C SER A 123 11.22 -8.40 15.83
N GLY A 124 10.64 -8.86 16.94
CA GLY A 124 9.19 -9.10 17.05
C GLY A 124 8.37 -7.84 16.82
N LEU A 125 8.76 -6.70 17.41
CA LEU A 125 8.15 -5.40 17.13
C LEU A 125 8.35 -4.97 15.68
N ALA A 126 9.47 -5.31 15.03
CA ALA A 126 9.70 -5.02 13.62
C ALA A 126 8.80 -5.85 12.67
N VAL A 127 8.52 -7.13 12.99
CA VAL A 127 7.49 -7.94 12.30
C VAL A 127 6.13 -7.27 12.42
N VAL A 128 5.70 -6.94 13.64
CA VAL A 128 4.38 -6.34 13.87
C VAL A 128 4.27 -4.96 13.20
N ARG A 129 5.30 -4.12 13.31
CA ARG A 129 5.39 -2.82 12.61
C ARG A 129 5.25 -2.98 11.10
N THR A 130 5.81 -4.05 10.53
CA THR A 130 5.77 -4.35 9.10
C THR A 130 4.38 -4.78 8.64
N ILE A 131 3.70 -5.66 9.39
CA ILE A 131 2.31 -6.04 9.12
C ILE A 131 1.38 -4.82 9.25
N GLU A 132 1.59 -3.97 10.26
CA GLU A 132 0.85 -2.73 10.43
C GLU A 132 1.08 -1.75 9.26
N ILE A 133 2.31 -1.61 8.75
CA ILE A 133 2.59 -0.83 7.53
C ILE A 133 1.81 -1.39 6.34
N ALA A 134 1.82 -2.72 6.16
CA ALA A 134 1.11 -3.37 5.08
C ALA A 134 -0.42 -3.20 5.18
N PHE A 135 -1.01 -3.37 6.36
CA PHE A 135 -2.45 -3.14 6.57
C PHE A 135 -2.83 -1.66 6.39
N ASN A 136 -2.00 -0.74 6.88
CA ASN A 136 -2.21 0.70 6.62
C ASN A 136 -2.12 1.02 5.11
N ALA A 137 -1.29 0.32 4.33
CA ALA A 137 -1.24 0.47 2.88
C ALA A 137 -2.50 -0.10 2.20
N VAL A 138 -2.87 -1.34 2.52
CA VAL A 138 -4.07 -2.03 2.02
C VAL A 138 -5.36 -1.22 2.24
N TRP A 139 -5.52 -0.65 3.45
CA TRP A 139 -6.63 0.23 3.81
C TRP A 139 -6.45 1.70 3.37
N GLY A 140 -5.28 2.08 2.85
CA GLY A 140 -4.96 3.43 2.39
C GLY A 140 -4.98 4.50 3.49
N ILE A 141 -4.50 4.19 4.69
CA ILE A 141 -4.54 5.07 5.87
C ILE A 141 -3.41 6.11 5.80
N PRO A 142 -3.69 7.42 5.71
CA PRO A 142 -2.69 8.47 5.64
C PRO A 142 -1.79 8.51 6.87
N TYR A 143 -0.53 8.95 6.71
CA TYR A 143 0.44 9.01 7.81
C TYR A 143 -0.03 9.89 8.99
N ALA A 144 -0.76 10.96 8.71
CA ALA A 144 -1.28 11.89 9.73
C ALA A 144 -2.29 11.24 10.71
N ASN A 145 -2.97 10.17 10.29
CA ASN A 145 -3.98 9.47 11.11
C ASN A 145 -3.40 8.26 11.86
N ARG A 146 -2.09 8.02 11.79
CA ARG A 146 -1.44 6.88 12.45
C ARG A 146 -1.07 7.24 13.90
N PRO A 147 -1.18 6.28 14.84
CA PRO A 147 -0.90 6.55 16.25
C PRO A 147 0.57 6.92 16.47
N GLY A 148 0.81 7.75 17.49
CA GLY A 148 2.15 8.09 17.95
C GLY A 148 2.93 6.87 18.48
N LEU A 149 4.25 7.02 18.57
CA LEU A 149 5.19 5.96 18.96
C LEU A 149 4.76 5.11 20.17
N PRO A 150 4.36 5.66 21.34
CA PRO A 150 4.05 4.83 22.50
C PRO A 150 2.81 3.94 22.31
N VAL A 151 1.75 4.47 21.69
CA VAL A 151 0.53 3.69 21.38
C VAL A 151 0.85 2.60 20.36
N ARG A 152 1.73 2.89 19.39
CA ARG A 152 2.20 1.92 18.40
C ARG A 152 2.97 0.77 19.04
N VAL A 153 3.91 1.06 19.94
CA VAL A 153 4.65 0.03 20.69
C VAL A 153 3.71 -0.79 21.57
N LEU A 154 2.78 -0.16 22.30
CA LEU A 154 1.82 -0.87 23.16
C LEU A 154 0.90 -1.81 22.37
N ARG A 155 0.38 -1.37 21.21
CA ARG A 155 -0.36 -2.25 20.28
C ARG A 155 0.52 -3.38 19.77
N GLY A 156 1.78 -3.10 19.46
CA GLY A 156 2.77 -4.10 19.04
C GLY A 156 2.97 -5.20 20.09
N LEU A 157 3.18 -4.81 21.35
CA LEU A 157 3.29 -5.72 22.50
C LEU A 157 2.01 -6.56 22.68
N GLY A 158 0.83 -5.92 22.61
CA GLY A 158 -0.46 -6.61 22.72
C GLY A 158 -0.65 -7.68 21.63
N VAL A 159 -0.22 -7.40 20.40
CA VAL A 159 -0.26 -8.38 19.30
C VAL A 159 0.76 -9.50 19.48
N LEU A 160 1.99 -9.20 19.92
CA LEU A 160 2.97 -10.25 20.25
C LEU A 160 2.46 -11.17 21.36
N ALA A 161 1.84 -10.61 22.40
CA ALA A 161 1.21 -11.39 23.47
C ALA A 161 0.04 -12.24 22.95
N THR A 162 -0.81 -11.68 22.07
CA THR A 162 -1.93 -12.39 21.45
C THR A 162 -1.45 -13.55 20.58
N ILE A 163 -0.41 -13.34 19.77
CA ILE A 163 0.21 -14.37 18.93
C ILE A 163 0.87 -15.45 19.80
N GLY A 164 1.64 -15.08 20.82
CA GLY A 164 2.28 -16.02 21.74
C GLY A 164 1.27 -16.89 22.50
N LEU A 165 0.21 -16.29 23.05
CA LEU A 165 -0.88 -17.01 23.71
C LEU A 165 -1.65 -17.91 22.73
N GLY A 166 -1.88 -17.45 21.50
CA GLY A 166 -2.49 -18.24 20.43
C GLY A 166 -1.67 -19.46 20.04
N LEU A 167 -0.34 -19.31 19.91
CA LEU A 167 0.60 -20.41 19.66
C LEU A 167 0.58 -21.45 20.78
N VAL A 168 0.63 -21.00 22.05
CA VAL A 168 0.53 -21.91 23.22
C VAL A 168 -0.81 -22.64 23.22
N ALA A 169 -1.93 -21.93 23.07
CA ALA A 169 -3.26 -22.54 23.03
C ALA A 169 -3.43 -23.52 21.86
N SER A 170 -2.93 -23.19 20.67
CA SER A 170 -2.95 -24.07 19.50
C SER A 170 -2.10 -25.34 19.71
N THR A 171 -0.94 -25.20 20.35
CA THR A 171 -0.08 -26.35 20.72
C THR A 171 -0.78 -27.27 21.71
N VAL A 172 -1.42 -26.69 22.74
CA VAL A 172 -2.19 -27.44 23.75
C VAL A 172 -3.36 -28.18 23.10
N VAL A 173 -4.16 -27.51 22.27
CA VAL A 173 -5.24 -28.15 21.50
C VAL A 173 -4.70 -29.30 20.65
N THR A 174 -3.62 -29.08 19.90
CA THR A 174 -3.03 -30.10 19.02
C THR A 174 -2.57 -31.33 19.82
N GLY A 175 -1.93 -31.16 20.97
CA GLY A 175 -1.50 -32.27 21.83
C GLY A 175 -2.64 -33.07 22.46
N PHE A 176 -3.76 -32.42 22.83
CA PHE A 176 -4.99 -33.13 23.23
C PHE A 176 -5.60 -33.92 22.07
N VAL A 177 -5.47 -33.42 20.85
CA VAL A 177 -6.09 -33.99 19.64
C VAL A 177 -5.26 -35.12 19.03
N SER A 178 -3.93 -35.09 19.16
CA SER A 178 -3.05 -36.22 18.81
C SER A 178 -3.12 -37.37 19.81
N GLY A 179 -3.59 -37.12 21.04
CA GLY A 179 -3.69 -38.09 22.13
C GLY A 179 -2.38 -38.31 22.90
N GLU A 180 -1.26 -37.76 22.42
CA GLU A 180 0.08 -37.92 22.98
C GLU A 180 0.19 -37.40 24.43
N SER A 181 -0.60 -36.39 24.81
CA SER A 181 -0.53 -35.76 26.13
C SER A 181 -1.44 -36.39 27.21
N THR A 182 -2.41 -37.23 26.83
CA THR A 182 -3.44 -37.73 27.77
C THR A 182 -3.69 -39.24 27.71
N GLY A 183 -3.28 -39.94 26.65
CA GLY A 183 -3.57 -41.36 26.48
C GLY A 183 -5.05 -41.67 26.19
N ILE A 184 -5.90 -40.65 25.99
CA ILE A 184 -7.29 -40.79 25.61
C ILE A 184 -7.37 -40.76 24.07
N ASP A 185 -7.68 -41.88 23.42
CA ASP A 185 -8.00 -41.86 21.99
C ASP A 185 -9.45 -41.41 21.79
N LEU A 186 -9.64 -40.14 21.42
CA LEU A 186 -10.97 -39.62 21.06
C LEU A 186 -11.48 -40.13 19.70
N GLY A 187 -10.71 -41.00 19.02
CA GLY A 187 -11.05 -41.56 17.72
C GLY A 187 -11.16 -40.52 16.61
N TRP A 188 -11.71 -40.92 15.46
CA TRP A 188 -11.86 -40.01 14.32
C TRP A 188 -12.76 -38.78 14.61
N PRO A 189 -13.85 -38.84 15.41
CA PRO A 189 -14.71 -37.67 15.63
C PRO A 189 -14.00 -36.59 16.46
N GLY A 190 -13.24 -36.99 17.50
CA GLY A 190 -12.45 -36.06 18.30
C GLY A 190 -11.31 -35.42 17.52
N ARG A 191 -10.69 -36.16 16.59
CA ARG A 191 -9.68 -35.60 15.68
C ARG A 191 -10.29 -34.52 14.78
N VAL A 192 -11.46 -34.77 14.19
CA VAL A 192 -12.18 -33.77 13.38
C VAL A 192 -12.58 -32.55 14.23
N ALA A 193 -13.15 -32.76 15.42
CA ALA A 193 -13.49 -31.67 16.34
C ALA A 193 -12.25 -30.84 16.72
N GLY A 194 -11.12 -31.50 16.95
CA GLY A 194 -9.82 -30.88 17.20
C GLY A 194 -9.34 -29.96 16.09
N PHE A 195 -9.37 -30.44 14.83
CA PHE A 195 -9.04 -29.61 13.68
C PHE A 195 -9.99 -28.42 13.52
N VAL A 196 -11.29 -28.59 13.79
CA VAL A 196 -12.25 -27.48 13.78
C VAL A 196 -11.90 -26.44 14.85
N VAL A 197 -11.54 -26.86 16.07
CA VAL A 197 -11.10 -25.93 17.14
C VAL A 197 -9.82 -25.19 16.73
N ALA A 198 -8.83 -25.87 16.14
CA ALA A 198 -7.61 -25.25 15.65
C ALA A 198 -7.89 -24.19 14.56
N VAL A 199 -8.71 -24.51 13.56
CA VAL A 199 -9.11 -23.56 12.51
C VAL A 199 -9.89 -22.38 13.08
N VAL A 200 -10.79 -22.60 14.05
CA VAL A 200 -11.52 -21.52 14.73
C VAL A 200 -10.57 -20.61 15.52
N LEU A 201 -9.54 -21.17 16.16
CA LEU A 201 -8.51 -20.42 16.88
C LEU A 201 -7.68 -19.56 15.91
N ASP A 202 -7.24 -20.12 14.78
CA ASP A 202 -6.50 -19.40 13.74
C ASP A 202 -7.34 -18.26 13.12
N VAL A 203 -8.63 -18.52 12.81
CA VAL A 203 -9.55 -17.47 12.35
C VAL A 203 -9.72 -16.38 13.42
N GLY A 204 -9.82 -16.75 14.70
CA GLY A 204 -9.83 -15.82 15.83
C GLY A 204 -8.57 -14.96 15.90
N LEU A 205 -7.40 -15.57 15.67
CA LEU A 205 -6.11 -14.87 15.63
C LEU A 205 -6.04 -13.89 14.45
N PHE A 206 -6.52 -14.27 13.25
CA PHE A 206 -6.61 -13.36 12.11
C PHE A 206 -7.61 -12.21 12.36
N VAL A 207 -8.76 -12.47 12.99
CA VAL A 207 -9.70 -11.41 13.41
C VAL A 207 -9.02 -10.44 14.37
N ALA A 208 -8.30 -10.94 15.37
CA ALA A 208 -7.56 -10.10 16.32
C ALA A 208 -6.47 -9.27 15.62
N ALA A 209 -5.66 -9.90 14.76
CA ALA A 209 -4.63 -9.22 13.99
C ALA A 209 -5.20 -8.11 13.10
N PHE A 210 -6.25 -8.38 12.31
CA PHE A 210 -6.87 -7.37 11.44
C PHE A 210 -7.50 -6.21 12.23
N ARG A 211 -8.07 -6.45 13.42
CA ARG A 211 -8.68 -5.39 14.24
C ARG A 211 -7.67 -4.57 15.04
N ILE A 212 -6.59 -5.18 15.56
CA ILE A 212 -5.62 -4.48 16.41
C ILE A 212 -4.58 -3.71 15.58
N LEU A 213 -4.17 -4.25 14.42
CA LEU A 213 -3.11 -3.67 13.59
C LEU A 213 -3.60 -2.65 12.55
N THR A 214 -4.90 -2.64 12.22
CA THR A 214 -5.43 -1.63 11.31
C THR A 214 -5.76 -0.35 12.06
N ASN A 215 -5.15 0.78 11.69
CA ASN A 215 -5.40 2.08 12.34
C ASN A 215 -6.71 2.76 11.88
N ARG A 216 -7.80 1.99 11.79
CA ARG A 216 -9.16 2.44 11.49
C ARG A 216 -10.13 1.67 12.36
N GLU A 217 -11.20 2.32 12.80
CA GLU A 217 -12.29 1.65 13.51
C GLU A 217 -13.02 0.69 12.57
N ILE A 218 -12.79 -0.62 12.77
CA ILE A 218 -13.37 -1.68 11.95
C ILE A 218 -14.06 -2.71 12.86
N THR A 219 -15.27 -3.08 12.48
CA THR A 219 -16.11 -4.04 13.19
C THR A 219 -15.69 -5.49 12.87
N THR A 220 -15.96 -6.42 13.77
CA THR A 220 -15.65 -7.86 13.55
C THR A 220 -16.29 -8.40 12.27
N ARG A 221 -17.51 -7.95 11.91
CA ARG A 221 -18.21 -8.39 10.69
C ARG A 221 -17.49 -7.99 9.40
N GLN A 222 -16.77 -6.86 9.39
CA GLN A 222 -16.02 -6.38 8.22
C GLN A 222 -14.69 -7.12 8.01
N VAL A 223 -14.10 -7.70 9.08
CA VAL A 223 -12.84 -8.47 8.97
C VAL A 223 -13.03 -9.98 8.87
N LEU A 224 -14.22 -10.49 9.23
CA LEU A 224 -14.51 -11.92 9.30
C LEU A 224 -14.34 -12.66 7.95
N PRO A 225 -14.80 -12.15 6.79
CA PRO A 225 -14.65 -12.87 5.52
C PRO A 225 -13.18 -13.12 5.15
N GLY A 226 -12.33 -12.12 5.31
CA GLY A 226 -10.88 -12.23 5.10
C GLY A 226 -10.19 -13.07 6.17
N ALA A 227 -10.64 -13.03 7.42
CA ALA A 227 -10.08 -13.88 8.48
C ALA A 227 -10.40 -15.37 8.26
N VAL A 228 -11.62 -15.68 7.81
CA VAL A 228 -11.99 -17.04 7.40
C VAL A 228 -11.17 -17.49 6.19
N LEU A 229 -11.02 -16.65 5.17
CA LEU A 229 -10.15 -16.96 4.01
C LEU A 229 -8.70 -17.22 4.45
N SER A 230 -8.10 -16.33 5.24
CA SER A 230 -6.72 -16.49 5.70
C SER A 230 -6.54 -17.71 6.59
N GLY A 231 -7.47 -17.99 7.53
CA GLY A 231 -7.40 -19.18 8.39
C GLY A 231 -7.50 -20.49 7.60
N VAL A 232 -8.43 -20.59 6.65
CA VAL A 232 -8.57 -21.77 5.79
C VAL A 232 -7.33 -21.96 4.89
N LEU A 233 -6.83 -20.90 4.25
CA LEU A 233 -5.62 -20.98 3.43
C LEU A 233 -4.38 -21.30 4.25
N PHE A 234 -4.28 -20.80 5.50
CA PHE A 234 -3.20 -21.11 6.42
C PHE A 234 -3.21 -22.58 6.85
N TRP A 235 -4.38 -23.14 7.18
CA TRP A 235 -4.54 -24.57 7.46
C TRP A 235 -4.21 -25.45 6.24
N VAL A 236 -4.63 -25.06 5.04
CA VAL A 236 -4.24 -25.74 3.79
C VAL A 236 -2.72 -25.68 3.60
N LEU A 237 -2.11 -24.53 3.82
CA LEU A 237 -0.66 -24.34 3.72
C LEU A 237 0.10 -25.22 4.73
N GLN A 238 -0.31 -25.27 6.00
CA GLN A 238 0.24 -26.19 7.00
C GLN A 238 0.12 -27.66 6.59
N SER A 239 -1.06 -28.06 6.13
CA SER A 239 -1.33 -29.43 5.69
C SER A 239 -0.46 -29.84 4.51
N LEU A 240 -0.35 -28.96 3.49
CA LEU A 240 0.50 -29.18 2.33
C LEU A 240 1.98 -29.23 2.69
N SER A 241 2.46 -28.32 3.54
CA SER A 241 3.86 -28.35 3.97
C SER A 241 4.19 -29.59 4.80
N SER A 242 3.33 -30.04 5.71
CA SER A 242 3.52 -31.32 6.42
C SER A 242 3.68 -32.50 5.45
N LEU A 243 2.84 -32.55 4.41
CA LEU A 243 2.89 -33.58 3.36
C LEU A 243 4.15 -33.48 2.46
N ILE A 244 4.62 -32.27 2.15
CA ILE A 244 5.84 -32.06 1.35
C ILE A 244 7.09 -32.38 2.17
N ILE A 245 7.13 -31.95 3.45
CA ILE A 245 8.24 -32.20 4.38
C ILE A 245 8.46 -33.71 4.54
N SER A 246 7.39 -34.45 4.86
CA SER A 246 7.43 -35.89 5.11
C SER A 246 7.77 -36.76 3.87
N ARG A 247 7.50 -36.27 2.65
CA ARG A 247 7.73 -37.05 1.41
C ARG A 247 8.99 -36.68 0.64
N GLN A 248 9.32 -35.39 0.58
CA GLN A 248 10.26 -34.87 -0.42
C GLN A 248 11.55 -34.29 0.17
N LEU A 249 11.49 -33.75 1.40
CA LEU A 249 12.55 -32.90 1.93
C LEU A 249 13.85 -33.66 2.25
N HIS A 250 13.75 -34.95 2.61
CA HIS A 250 14.90 -35.84 2.77
C HIS A 250 15.76 -35.94 1.50
N ASN A 251 15.14 -35.97 0.31
CA ASN A 251 15.84 -36.01 -0.98
C ASN A 251 16.40 -34.63 -1.36
N VAL A 252 15.70 -33.55 -1.04
CA VAL A 252 16.16 -32.18 -1.33
C VAL A 252 17.37 -31.83 -0.44
N GLN A 253 17.39 -32.26 0.82
CA GLN A 253 18.53 -32.07 1.73
C GLN A 253 19.79 -32.82 1.28
N THR A 254 19.67 -34.01 0.67
CA THR A 254 20.83 -34.73 0.13
C THR A 254 21.46 -34.05 -1.08
N ILE A 255 20.66 -33.32 -1.88
CA ILE A 255 21.11 -32.70 -3.14
C ILE A 255 21.57 -31.24 -2.93
N TYR A 256 20.84 -30.48 -2.12
CA TYR A 256 21.05 -29.02 -1.95
C TYR A 256 21.54 -28.63 -0.55
N GLY A 257 21.66 -29.59 0.38
CA GLY A 257 22.21 -29.37 1.71
C GLY A 257 21.48 -28.28 2.52
N GLN A 258 22.25 -27.52 3.27
CA GLN A 258 21.77 -26.51 4.23
C GLN A 258 20.97 -25.37 3.57
N PHE A 259 21.24 -25.06 2.29
CA PHE A 259 20.54 -24.01 1.55
C PHE A 259 19.04 -24.29 1.36
N ALA A 260 18.66 -25.57 1.20
CA ALA A 260 17.27 -25.98 1.02
C ALA A 260 16.38 -25.56 2.19
N THR A 261 16.87 -25.70 3.42
CA THR A 261 16.13 -25.35 4.64
C THR A 261 15.90 -23.83 4.73
N VAL A 262 16.91 -23.01 4.46
CA VAL A 262 16.78 -21.54 4.48
C VAL A 262 15.76 -21.07 3.43
N ILE A 263 15.84 -21.59 2.20
CA ILE A 263 14.89 -21.28 1.13
C ILE A 263 13.47 -21.71 1.52
N THR A 264 13.31 -22.89 2.12
CA THR A 264 12.01 -23.42 2.57
C THR A 264 11.39 -22.53 3.65
N ILE A 265 12.15 -22.14 4.67
CA ILE A 265 11.65 -21.28 5.77
C ILE A 265 11.28 -19.87 5.24
N LEU A 266 12.09 -19.30 4.34
CA LEU A 266 11.77 -18.01 3.70
C LEU A 266 10.50 -18.09 2.84
N TRP A 267 10.35 -19.14 2.03
CA TRP A 267 9.13 -19.36 1.23
C TRP A 267 7.90 -19.58 2.12
N TRP A 268 8.06 -20.31 3.22
CA TRP A 268 7.02 -20.56 4.21
C TRP A 268 6.49 -19.25 4.82
N PHE A 269 7.37 -18.38 5.34
CA PHE A 269 6.97 -17.08 5.86
C PHE A 269 6.41 -16.14 4.77
N TYR A 270 6.95 -16.19 3.55
CA TYR A 270 6.45 -15.43 2.41
C TYR A 270 5.02 -15.81 2.04
N LEU A 271 4.70 -17.11 1.97
CA LEU A 271 3.35 -17.59 1.71
C LEU A 271 2.37 -17.20 2.82
N GLN A 272 2.77 -17.23 4.09
CA GLN A 272 1.95 -16.70 5.19
C GLN A 272 1.68 -15.20 5.04
N GLY A 273 2.69 -14.41 4.64
CA GLY A 273 2.54 -12.98 4.32
C GLY A 273 1.53 -12.75 3.19
N VAL A 274 1.62 -13.52 2.10
CA VAL A 274 0.67 -13.47 0.98
C VAL A 274 -0.76 -13.82 1.44
N ILE A 275 -0.94 -14.91 2.19
CA ILE A 275 -2.27 -15.34 2.71
C ILE A 275 -2.90 -14.29 3.62
N THR A 276 -2.08 -13.68 4.49
CA THR A 276 -2.52 -12.61 5.41
C THR A 276 -2.97 -11.38 4.63
N LEU A 277 -2.22 -10.98 3.60
CA LEU A 277 -2.58 -9.84 2.76
C LEU A 277 -3.78 -10.13 1.85
N LEU A 278 -3.94 -11.35 1.32
CA LEU A 278 -5.13 -11.72 0.55
C LEU A 278 -6.42 -11.59 1.40
N GLY A 279 -6.40 -12.01 2.67
CA GLY A 279 -7.52 -11.79 3.59
C GLY A 279 -7.77 -10.31 3.88
N ALA A 280 -6.71 -9.53 4.11
CA ALA A 280 -6.83 -8.08 4.29
C ALA A 280 -7.43 -7.39 3.05
N GLN A 281 -7.02 -7.78 1.85
CA GLN A 281 -7.55 -7.25 0.59
C GLN A 281 -9.03 -7.62 0.39
N LEU A 282 -9.42 -8.87 0.67
CA LEU A 282 -10.82 -9.28 0.61
C LEU A 282 -11.70 -8.43 1.54
N ASN A 283 -11.24 -8.17 2.77
CA ASN A 283 -11.96 -7.31 3.72
C ASN A 283 -12.17 -5.89 3.17
N VAL A 284 -11.16 -5.28 2.52
CA VAL A 284 -11.31 -3.95 1.89
C VAL A 284 -12.24 -3.99 0.69
N VAL A 285 -12.10 -4.98 -0.20
CA VAL A 285 -12.93 -5.10 -1.41
C VAL A 285 -14.41 -5.22 -1.05
N LEU A 286 -14.75 -6.04 -0.06
CA LEU A 286 -16.14 -6.20 0.42
C LEU A 286 -16.65 -4.97 1.19
N THR A 287 -15.80 -4.37 2.04
CA THR A 287 -16.21 -3.22 2.88
C THR A 287 -16.43 -1.95 2.05
N GLU A 288 -15.52 -1.64 1.11
CA GLU A 288 -15.56 -0.45 0.27
C GLU A 288 -16.28 -0.69 -1.08
N ARG A 289 -16.86 -1.89 -1.28
CA ARG A 289 -17.57 -2.32 -2.49
C ARG A 289 -16.77 -2.05 -3.77
N LEU A 290 -15.54 -2.56 -3.81
CA LEU A 290 -14.59 -2.34 -4.90
C LEU A 290 -14.71 -3.39 -6.02
N HIS A 291 -15.88 -3.99 -6.19
CA HIS A 291 -16.21 -4.93 -7.26
C HIS A 291 -17.53 -4.53 -7.96
N PRO A 292 -17.75 -4.90 -9.24
CA PRO A 292 -16.79 -5.51 -10.16
C PRO A 292 -15.76 -4.49 -10.67
N ARG A 293 -14.52 -4.94 -10.89
CA ARG A 293 -13.46 -4.13 -11.53
C ARG A 293 -13.32 -4.49 -13.01
N GLY A 294 -12.99 -3.52 -13.85
CA GLY A 294 -12.64 -3.80 -15.23
C GLY A 294 -11.34 -4.60 -15.37
N LEU A 295 -11.16 -5.27 -16.50
CA LEU A 295 -9.90 -5.92 -16.91
C LEU A 295 -9.10 -5.10 -17.94
N ARG A 296 -9.55 -3.87 -18.24
CA ARG A 296 -8.93 -2.96 -19.21
C ARG A 296 -8.77 -1.56 -18.62
N GLY A 297 -7.85 -0.81 -19.23
CA GLY A 297 -7.97 0.63 -19.39
C GLY A 297 -7.87 1.52 -18.14
N PRO A 298 -8.09 2.84 -18.34
CA PRO A 298 -8.50 3.78 -17.28
C PRO A 298 -9.78 3.30 -16.55
N PRO A 299 -10.27 3.97 -15.49
CA PRO A 299 -11.41 3.49 -14.70
C PRO A 299 -12.71 3.28 -15.51
N ASP A 300 -12.89 2.06 -16.02
CA ASP A 300 -14.01 1.60 -16.86
C ASP A 300 -15.29 1.28 -16.03
N THR A 301 -15.19 1.19 -14.69
CA THR A 301 -16.31 0.84 -13.79
C THR A 301 -16.46 1.83 -12.64
N GLU A 302 -17.66 1.92 -12.04
CA GLU A 302 -17.88 2.70 -10.81
C GLU A 302 -16.97 2.27 -9.65
N ALA A 303 -16.62 0.98 -9.57
CA ALA A 303 -15.72 0.47 -8.53
C ALA A 303 -14.27 0.89 -8.78
N ASP A 304 -13.84 1.01 -10.04
CA ASP A 304 -12.56 1.61 -10.41
C ASP A 304 -12.56 3.12 -10.10
N GLN A 305 -13.65 3.85 -10.37
CA GLN A 305 -13.80 5.26 -9.98
C GLN A 305 -13.70 5.43 -8.46
N ARG A 306 -14.51 4.69 -7.67
CA ARG A 306 -14.43 4.70 -6.20
C ARG A 306 -13.02 4.41 -5.67
N ALA A 307 -12.28 3.51 -6.32
CA ALA A 307 -10.90 3.21 -5.94
C ALA A 307 -9.93 4.36 -6.25
N TYR A 308 -10.09 4.99 -7.41
CA TYR A 308 -9.27 6.13 -7.85
C TYR A 308 -9.56 7.38 -7.01
N ASP A 309 -10.83 7.69 -6.76
CA ASP A 309 -11.27 8.77 -5.88
C ASP A 309 -10.79 8.57 -4.45
N ALA A 310 -10.84 7.32 -3.95
CA ALA A 310 -10.29 6.97 -2.66
C ALA A 310 -8.77 7.20 -2.64
N TRP A 311 -8.03 6.78 -3.67
CA TRP A 311 -6.58 7.01 -3.79
C TRP A 311 -6.25 8.51 -3.79
N ILE A 312 -6.91 9.32 -4.64
CA ILE A 312 -6.74 10.78 -4.70
C ILE A 312 -7.03 11.41 -3.33
N THR A 313 -8.20 11.11 -2.75
CA THR A 313 -8.61 11.68 -1.45
C THR A 313 -7.65 11.30 -0.32
N ARG A 314 -7.04 10.11 -0.36
CA ARG A 314 -6.07 9.63 0.65
C ARG A 314 -4.66 10.19 0.44
N MET A 315 -4.28 10.48 -0.81
CA MET A 315 -3.02 11.13 -1.17
C MET A 315 -3.05 12.64 -0.88
N TRP A 316 -4.18 13.30 -1.14
CA TRP A 316 -4.34 14.76 -1.00
C TRP A 316 -4.77 15.21 0.41
N LYS A 317 -5.30 14.31 1.26
CA LYS A 317 -5.53 14.59 2.69
C LYS A 317 -4.22 14.59 3.51
N VAL A 318 -3.23 15.33 3.03
CA VAL A 318 -2.34 16.05 3.94
C VAL A 318 -3.18 17.20 4.49
N PRO A 319 -3.40 17.32 5.82
CA PRO A 319 -3.91 18.57 6.35
C PRO A 319 -2.96 19.67 5.91
N CYS A 320 -3.48 20.73 5.31
CA CYS A 320 -2.73 21.98 5.16
C CYS A 320 -2.10 22.29 6.53
N TRP A 321 -0.76 22.36 6.58
CA TRP A 321 0.05 22.21 7.81
C TRP A 321 -0.13 23.34 8.86
N HIS A 322 -1.15 24.18 8.67
CA HIS A 322 -1.48 25.40 9.42
C HIS A 322 -2.89 25.37 10.04
N GLY A 323 -3.55 24.20 10.11
CA GLY A 323 -4.68 23.99 11.04
C GLY A 323 -5.93 24.84 10.83
N LYS A 324 -6.15 25.40 9.63
CA LYS A 324 -7.34 26.19 9.27
C LYS A 324 -8.31 25.34 8.45
N LYS A 325 -9.51 25.12 8.97
CA LYS A 325 -10.57 24.27 8.36
C LYS A 325 -11.35 24.94 7.23
N ASP A 326 -11.08 26.21 6.94
CA ASP A 326 -11.96 27.06 6.14
C ASP A 326 -11.40 27.41 4.74
N CYS A 327 -10.31 26.75 4.33
CA CYS A 327 -9.86 26.81 2.94
C CYS A 327 -10.81 25.97 2.08
N VAL A 328 -11.70 26.63 1.34
CA VAL A 328 -12.38 26.02 0.18
C VAL A 328 -11.31 25.46 -0.75
N ASP A 329 -11.45 24.21 -1.20
CA ASP A 329 -10.53 23.52 -2.12
C ASP A 329 -10.70 24.07 -3.55
N THR A 330 -10.37 25.35 -3.72
CA THR A 330 -10.43 26.08 -4.98
C THR A 330 -9.39 25.55 -5.97
N HIS A 331 -9.80 25.13 -7.15
CA HIS A 331 -8.93 24.65 -8.22
C HIS A 331 -8.39 25.82 -9.05
N ILE A 332 -7.11 25.76 -9.44
CA ILE A 332 -6.49 26.74 -10.38
C ILE A 332 -6.03 25.98 -11.62
N ALA A 333 -6.65 26.26 -12.76
CA ALA A 333 -6.35 25.66 -14.06
C ALA A 333 -5.69 26.65 -15.03
N CYS A 334 -4.95 26.13 -16.00
CA CYS A 334 -4.50 26.90 -17.18
C CYS A 334 -5.12 26.29 -18.44
N ARG A 335 -5.69 27.12 -19.32
CA ARG A 335 -6.28 26.69 -20.60
C ARG A 335 -6.02 27.69 -21.70
N ARG A 336 -6.17 27.27 -22.95
CA ARG A 336 -6.09 28.22 -24.07
C ARG A 336 -7.46 28.85 -24.26
N ILE A 337 -7.49 30.14 -24.62
CA ILE A 337 -8.75 30.84 -24.94
C ILE A 337 -9.50 30.23 -26.13
N TYR A 338 -8.80 29.47 -26.99
CA TYR A 338 -9.38 28.77 -28.14
C TYR A 338 -10.00 27.42 -27.77
N ASP A 339 -9.78 26.92 -26.55
CA ASP A 339 -10.32 25.65 -26.09
C ASP A 339 -11.77 25.85 -25.58
N GLN A 340 -12.64 24.87 -25.81
CA GLN A 340 -14.05 24.97 -25.41
C GLN A 340 -14.20 25.10 -23.88
N PRO A 341 -15.09 25.97 -23.38
CA PRO A 341 -15.36 26.07 -21.95
C PRO A 341 -15.90 24.75 -21.38
N ALA A 342 -15.31 24.27 -20.28
CA ALA A 342 -15.88 23.17 -19.52
C ALA A 342 -16.57 23.68 -18.25
N ARG A 343 -17.51 22.89 -17.72
CA ARG A 343 -18.21 23.20 -16.46
C ARG A 343 -17.29 23.25 -15.23
N SER A 344 -16.09 22.68 -15.35
CA SER A 344 -15.01 22.69 -14.34
C SER A 344 -14.19 23.99 -14.31
N ASP A 345 -14.43 24.92 -15.23
CA ASP A 345 -13.48 26.03 -15.45
C ASP A 345 -13.64 27.17 -14.42
N GLY A 346 -14.75 27.20 -13.68
CA GLY A 346 -15.08 28.27 -12.75
C GLY A 346 -15.04 29.64 -13.42
N VAL A 347 -14.40 30.61 -12.77
CA VAL A 347 -14.16 31.95 -13.32
C VAL A 347 -12.97 31.92 -14.28
N ARG A 348 -13.22 32.35 -15.51
CA ARG A 348 -12.28 32.31 -16.64
C ARG A 348 -11.65 33.69 -16.84
N VAL A 349 -10.41 33.85 -16.37
CA VAL A 349 -9.66 35.11 -16.41
C VAL A 349 -8.59 35.08 -17.49
N LEU A 350 -8.65 36.00 -18.45
CA LEU A 350 -7.60 36.19 -19.45
C LEU A 350 -6.41 36.94 -18.84
N VAL A 351 -5.21 36.35 -18.95
CA VAL A 351 -3.96 36.88 -18.36
C VAL A 351 -2.90 37.23 -19.41
N ASP A 352 -3.32 37.41 -20.67
CA ASP A 352 -2.46 37.90 -21.76
C ASP A 352 -2.53 39.43 -21.86
N ARG A 353 -1.37 40.10 -21.98
CA ARG A 353 -1.30 41.57 -22.14
C ARG A 353 -1.93 42.08 -23.44
N VAL A 354 -2.06 41.22 -24.45
CA VAL A 354 -2.56 41.54 -25.80
C VAL A 354 -3.74 40.64 -26.11
N TRP A 355 -4.81 41.22 -26.66
CA TRP A 355 -6.02 40.48 -27.01
C TRP A 355 -5.73 39.37 -28.06
N PRO A 356 -6.26 38.14 -27.88
CA PRO A 356 -5.98 37.02 -28.79
C PRO A 356 -6.51 37.24 -30.22
N ARG A 357 -5.71 36.86 -31.22
CA ARG A 357 -6.06 37.05 -32.64
C ARG A 357 -7.22 36.11 -33.04
N GLY A 358 -8.19 36.64 -33.78
CA GLY A 358 -9.32 35.86 -34.29
C GLY A 358 -10.45 35.59 -33.29
N VAL A 359 -10.30 35.96 -32.01
CA VAL A 359 -11.36 35.83 -30.99
C VAL A 359 -12.14 37.15 -30.89
N ARG A 360 -13.46 37.12 -31.05
CA ARG A 360 -14.33 38.28 -30.77
C ARG A 360 -14.66 38.32 -29.28
N LYS A 361 -14.81 39.51 -28.69
CA LYS A 361 -15.13 39.67 -27.24
C LYS A 361 -16.35 38.87 -26.78
N LYS A 362 -17.39 38.78 -27.61
CA LYS A 362 -18.63 38.02 -27.32
C LYS A 362 -18.44 36.50 -27.39
N ASP A 363 -17.46 36.04 -28.18
CA ASP A 363 -17.21 34.62 -28.47
C ASP A 363 -16.12 34.06 -27.53
N ALA A 364 -15.56 34.89 -26.64
CA ALA A 364 -14.37 34.58 -25.84
C ALA A 364 -14.66 33.78 -24.56
N HIS A 365 -15.92 33.78 -24.09
CA HIS A 365 -16.37 33.11 -22.86
C HIS A 365 -15.38 33.30 -21.69
N LEU A 366 -15.07 34.56 -21.36
CA LEU A 366 -14.24 34.95 -20.23
C LEU A 366 -15.02 35.92 -19.36
N ASP A 367 -14.78 35.86 -18.06
CA ASP A 367 -15.44 36.71 -17.07
C ASP A 367 -14.65 38.02 -16.87
N GLU A 368 -13.32 37.94 -16.90
CA GLU A 368 -12.45 39.09 -16.66
C GLU A 368 -11.16 39.06 -17.49
N TRP A 369 -10.61 40.24 -17.82
CA TRP A 369 -9.32 40.39 -18.53
C TRP A 369 -8.31 41.21 -17.73
N LEU A 370 -7.48 40.53 -16.95
CA LEU A 370 -6.41 41.12 -16.15
C LEU A 370 -5.11 41.26 -16.96
N ARG A 371 -5.02 42.30 -17.79
CA ARG A 371 -3.82 42.56 -18.61
C ARG A 371 -2.59 43.03 -17.81
N GLU A 372 -2.77 43.50 -16.57
CA GLU A 372 -1.69 44.07 -15.76
C GLU A 372 -0.91 43.01 -14.94
N VAL A 373 -1.51 41.84 -14.68
CA VAL A 373 -0.77 40.69 -14.15
C VAL A 373 0.10 40.03 -15.22
N ALA A 374 -0.15 40.28 -16.51
CA ALA A 374 0.62 39.71 -17.63
C ALA A 374 2.06 40.26 -17.69
N PRO A 375 3.04 39.51 -18.22
CA PRO A 375 4.43 40.00 -18.34
C PRO A 375 4.54 41.28 -19.16
N SER A 376 5.55 42.09 -18.85
CA SER A 376 5.83 43.36 -19.53
C SER A 376 6.04 43.18 -21.04
N ASN A 377 5.86 44.26 -21.80
CA ASN A 377 6.09 44.24 -23.25
C ASN A 377 7.54 43.87 -23.60
N GLU A 378 8.51 44.25 -22.78
CA GLU A 378 9.92 43.93 -22.95
C GLU A 378 10.19 42.47 -22.66
N LEU A 379 9.75 41.96 -21.50
CA LEU A 379 9.95 40.56 -21.10
C LEU A 379 9.23 39.60 -22.06
N ARG A 380 8.02 39.94 -22.52
CA ARG A 380 7.28 39.17 -23.54
C ARG A 380 8.03 39.10 -24.87
N ARG A 381 8.61 40.21 -25.34
CA ARG A 381 9.41 40.25 -26.59
C ARG A 381 10.71 39.46 -26.45
N TRP A 382 11.37 39.58 -25.30
CA TRP A 382 12.63 38.88 -25.01
C TRP A 382 12.46 37.36 -24.90
N TYR A 383 11.37 36.90 -24.27
CA TYR A 383 11.07 35.49 -24.11
C TYR A 383 10.72 34.80 -25.43
N GLY A 384 9.90 35.44 -26.28
CA GLY A 384 9.59 34.96 -27.62
C GLY A 384 8.86 33.61 -27.71
N HIS A 385 8.47 33.01 -26.58
CA HIS A 385 8.04 31.61 -26.45
C HIS A 385 9.13 30.58 -26.84
N ASP A 386 10.39 30.92 -26.58
CA ASP A 386 11.55 30.02 -26.69
C ASP A 386 11.65 29.15 -25.41
N PRO A 387 11.47 27.82 -25.47
CA PRO A 387 11.50 26.96 -24.29
C PRO A 387 12.82 27.02 -23.51
N GLU A 388 13.97 27.22 -24.17
CA GLU A 388 15.28 27.30 -23.50
C GLU A 388 15.36 28.52 -22.57
N ARG A 389 14.60 29.57 -22.86
CA ARG A 389 14.53 30.81 -22.07
C ARG A 389 13.52 30.74 -20.93
N PHE A 390 12.72 29.67 -20.80
CA PHE A 390 11.58 29.64 -19.89
C PHE A 390 11.97 29.77 -18.41
N ALA A 391 13.07 29.16 -17.98
CA ALA A 391 13.54 29.25 -16.59
C ALA A 391 13.93 30.70 -16.20
N GLU A 392 14.60 31.41 -17.10
CA GLU A 392 15.00 32.81 -16.94
C GLU A 392 13.77 33.75 -17.05
N PHE A 393 12.86 33.47 -17.99
CA PHE A 393 11.58 34.16 -18.11
C PHE A 393 10.76 34.06 -16.82
N ARG A 394 10.62 32.84 -16.25
CA ARG A 394 9.94 32.61 -14.98
C ARG A 394 10.56 33.44 -13.86
N ARG A 395 11.90 33.47 -13.74
CA ARG A 395 12.58 34.29 -12.71
C ARG A 395 12.25 35.79 -12.85
N ARG A 396 12.32 36.33 -14.08
CA ARG A 396 12.04 37.75 -14.35
C ARG A 396 10.57 38.10 -14.14
N TYR A 397 9.66 37.23 -14.58
CA TYR A 397 8.22 37.46 -14.45
C TYR A 397 7.77 37.41 -12.98
N LEU A 398 8.30 36.49 -12.18
CA LEU A 398 8.06 36.46 -10.73
C LEU A 398 8.57 37.72 -10.00
N ALA A 399 9.61 38.38 -10.52
CA ALA A 399 10.04 39.68 -10.00
C ALA A 399 9.10 40.81 -10.43
N GLU A 400 8.62 40.83 -11.68
CA GLU A 400 7.60 41.78 -12.14
C GLU A 400 6.30 41.69 -11.31
N LEU A 401 5.88 40.50 -10.88
CA LEU A 401 4.68 40.32 -10.03
C LEU A 401 4.81 40.92 -8.61
N GLN A 402 6.02 41.30 -8.18
CA GLN A 402 6.27 41.97 -6.89
C GLN A 402 6.25 43.50 -6.99
N ASP A 403 6.16 44.05 -8.20
CA ASP A 403 6.08 45.49 -8.46
C ASP A 403 4.88 46.13 -7.73
N PRO A 404 5.09 47.18 -6.90
CA PRO A 404 4.00 47.92 -6.27
C PRO A 404 2.88 48.37 -7.23
N GLN A 405 3.20 48.69 -8.48
CA GLN A 405 2.21 49.12 -9.49
C GLN A 405 1.21 48.02 -9.85
N ARG A 406 1.58 46.74 -9.69
CA ARG A 406 0.73 45.58 -10.04
C ARG A 406 -0.03 45.01 -8.85
N ARG A 407 0.25 45.51 -7.64
CA ARG A 407 -0.21 44.95 -6.37
C ARG A 407 -1.73 44.82 -6.27
N GLU A 408 -2.47 45.81 -6.79
CA GLU A 408 -3.94 45.78 -6.81
C GLU A 408 -4.47 44.62 -7.67
N SER A 409 -3.99 44.49 -8.91
CA SER A 409 -4.42 43.42 -9.82
C SER A 409 -3.98 42.03 -9.35
N THR A 410 -2.80 41.91 -8.73
CA THR A 410 -2.34 40.62 -8.17
C THR A 410 -3.08 40.26 -6.88
N GLN A 411 -3.47 41.24 -6.04
CA GLN A 411 -4.35 41.03 -4.88
C GLN A 411 -5.76 40.60 -5.30
N HIS A 412 -6.35 41.26 -6.30
CA HIS A 412 -7.65 40.89 -6.86
C HIS A 412 -7.63 39.45 -7.39
N LEU A 413 -6.64 39.07 -8.19
CA LEU A 413 -6.50 37.71 -8.69
C LEU A 413 -6.28 36.67 -7.56
N CYS A 414 -5.50 37.03 -6.52
CA CYS A 414 -5.38 36.22 -5.30
C CYS A 414 -6.71 36.05 -4.57
N SER A 415 -7.59 37.05 -4.60
CA SER A 415 -8.92 36.99 -3.97
C SER A 415 -9.85 36.02 -4.72
N LEU A 416 -9.85 36.07 -6.06
CA LEU A 416 -10.59 35.14 -6.92
C LEU A 416 -10.11 33.69 -6.66
N ALA A 417 -8.79 33.49 -6.68
CA ALA A 417 -8.15 32.18 -6.49
C ALA A 417 -8.38 31.54 -5.10
N ARG A 418 -8.97 32.27 -4.14
CA ARG A 418 -9.33 31.79 -2.80
C ARG A 418 -10.82 31.50 -2.63
N THR A 419 -11.68 32.06 -3.47
CA THR A 419 -13.14 32.05 -3.28
C THR A 419 -13.87 31.14 -4.26
N GLN A 420 -13.33 30.92 -5.46
CA GLN A 420 -14.00 30.21 -6.55
C GLN A 420 -12.99 29.67 -7.56
N ASP A 421 -13.31 28.52 -8.17
CA ASP A 421 -12.41 27.86 -9.14
C ASP A 421 -11.99 28.85 -10.23
N LEU A 422 -10.72 28.82 -10.61
CA LEU A 422 -10.08 29.85 -11.42
C LEU A 422 -9.37 29.21 -12.61
N THR A 423 -9.82 29.53 -13.83
CA THR A 423 -9.12 29.16 -15.05
C THR A 423 -8.40 30.37 -15.64
N LEU A 424 -7.07 30.31 -15.65
CA LEU A 424 -6.22 31.27 -16.34
C LEU A 424 -6.20 30.96 -17.84
N LEU A 425 -6.71 31.89 -18.64
CA LEU A 425 -6.75 31.79 -20.10
C LEU A 425 -5.52 32.46 -20.73
N THR A 426 -4.93 31.79 -21.72
CA THR A 426 -3.85 32.34 -22.57
C THR A 426 -4.07 32.06 -24.06
N ALA A 427 -3.45 32.84 -24.95
CA ALA A 427 -3.41 32.57 -26.38
C ALA A 427 -2.25 31.64 -26.80
N THR A 428 -1.28 31.37 -25.92
CA THR A 428 -0.11 30.53 -26.21
C THR A 428 -0.56 29.11 -26.62
N ARG A 429 0.20 28.44 -27.49
CA ARG A 429 -0.04 27.03 -27.87
C ARG A 429 0.45 26.07 -26.81
N ASP A 430 1.67 26.29 -26.34
CA ASP A 430 2.23 25.62 -25.17
C ASP A 430 1.69 26.30 -23.91
N VAL A 431 0.86 25.59 -23.14
CA VAL A 431 0.27 26.10 -21.90
C VAL A 431 1.23 25.92 -20.73
N GLU A 432 2.04 24.86 -20.74
CA GLU A 432 2.97 24.51 -19.67
C GLU A 432 4.14 25.52 -19.61
N HIS A 433 4.67 25.90 -20.78
CA HIS A 433 5.69 26.96 -20.92
C HIS A 433 5.06 28.34 -21.16
N SER A 434 4.02 28.69 -20.40
CA SER A 434 3.32 29.99 -20.52
C SER A 434 3.39 30.84 -19.25
N GLN A 435 3.13 32.13 -19.40
CA GLN A 435 2.87 33.05 -18.30
C GLN A 435 1.72 32.58 -17.40
N ALA A 436 0.70 31.90 -17.95
CA ALA A 436 -0.42 31.39 -17.16
C ALA A 436 0.03 30.28 -16.21
N ALA A 437 0.90 29.36 -16.65
CA ALA A 437 1.48 28.32 -15.78
C ALA A 437 2.31 28.92 -14.63
N VAL A 438 3.19 29.88 -14.92
CA VAL A 438 3.96 30.58 -13.89
C VAL A 438 3.05 31.33 -12.90
N LEU A 439 1.97 31.94 -13.39
CA LEU A 439 1.01 32.67 -12.57
C LEU A 439 0.15 31.73 -11.70
N ALA A 440 -0.28 30.58 -12.21
CA ALA A 440 -0.96 29.55 -11.42
C ALA A 440 -0.06 29.01 -10.30
N GLU A 441 1.21 28.73 -10.60
CA GLU A 441 2.20 28.32 -9.60
C GLU A 441 2.40 29.40 -8.53
N TRP A 442 2.50 30.67 -8.94
CA TRP A 442 2.65 31.80 -8.03
C TRP A 442 1.41 32.01 -7.14
N LEU A 443 0.19 31.83 -7.67
CA LEU A 443 -1.04 31.88 -6.90
C LEU A 443 -1.11 30.73 -5.87
N GLY A 444 -0.68 29.52 -6.23
CA GLY A 444 -0.56 28.39 -5.30
C GLY A 444 0.35 28.70 -4.10
N HIS A 445 1.55 29.23 -4.36
CA HIS A 445 2.48 29.66 -3.31
C HIS A 445 1.98 30.89 -2.52
N SER A 446 1.22 31.78 -3.16
CA SER A 446 0.65 32.96 -2.49
C SER A 446 -0.46 32.56 -1.52
N ARG A 447 -1.31 31.57 -1.88
CA ARG A 447 -2.29 30.95 -0.97
C ARG A 447 -1.63 30.32 0.26
N SER A 448 -0.40 29.79 0.16
CA SER A 448 0.30 29.17 1.29
C SER A 448 1.10 30.15 2.18
N ARG A 449 1.30 31.40 1.76
CA ARG A 449 2.12 32.41 2.49
C ARG A 449 1.32 33.48 3.23
N SER A 450 0.02 33.54 3.00
CA SER A 450 -0.85 34.66 3.42
C SER A 450 -2.07 34.19 4.24
N ASN A 451 -1.96 32.97 4.78
CA ASN A 451 -2.80 32.29 5.74
C ASN A 451 -1.91 31.70 6.83
#